data_AF-A0A183HHH9-F1
#
_entry.id   AF-A0A183HHH9-F1
#
_cell.length_a   1.000
_cell.length_b   1.000
_cell.length_c   1.000
_cell.angle_alpha   90.00
_cell.angle_beta   90.00
_cell.angle_gamma   90.00
#
_symmetry.space_group_name_H-M   'P 1'
#
loop_
_entity.id
_entity.type
_entity.pdbx_description
1 polymer ?
#
loop_
_entity_poly.entity_id
_entity_poly.type
_entity_poly.pdbx_seq_one_letter_code
_entity_poly.pdbx_strand_id
1 'polypeptide(L)'
;MDHGEQARREGRFVFECSWEVANKVGGIYTVLRTKASVTTEELGDQYCMLGPYNEERVKLEVEILQPDSSPLKYALDQLRDLGFKASYGRWLIDGYPKVVLFDIVSAAWKLDQWKQEVLFHNN
;
A
#
# COMPACT_ATOMS: atom_id res chain seq x y z
N MET A 1 -4.97 -5.79 22.71
CA MET A 1 -4.59 -5.98 21.30
C MET A 1 -3.17 -6.51 21.30
N ASP A 2 -2.86 -7.48 20.44
CA ASP A 2 -1.63 -8.30 20.49
C ASP A 2 -0.62 -7.92 19.39
N HIS A 3 -0.77 -6.75 18.79
CA HIS A 3 0.12 -6.25 17.73
C HIS A 3 0.32 -7.25 16.59
N GLY A 4 -0.72 -8.02 16.26
CA GLY A 4 -0.71 -8.96 15.14
C GLY A 4 -0.08 -10.31 15.42
N GLU A 5 0.26 -10.66 16.66
CA GLU A 5 0.83 -11.97 17.00
C GLU A 5 -0.09 -13.12 16.57
N GLN A 6 -1.38 -13.05 16.91
CA GLN A 6 -2.36 -14.04 16.50
C GLN A 6 -2.54 -14.05 14.98
N ALA A 7 -2.66 -12.87 14.34
CA ALA A 7 -2.81 -12.75 12.89
C ALA A 7 -1.63 -13.40 12.16
N ARG A 8 -0.40 -13.20 12.65
CA ARG A 8 0.81 -13.83 12.11
C ARG A 8 0.79 -15.34 12.28
N ARG A 9 0.40 -15.86 13.45
CA ARG A 9 0.31 -17.31 13.71
C ARG A 9 -0.73 -17.98 12.80
N GLU A 10 -1.81 -17.28 12.49
CA GLU A 10 -2.89 -17.76 11.61
C GLU A 10 -2.61 -17.50 10.12
N GLY A 11 -1.49 -16.82 9.79
CA GLY A 11 -1.16 -16.45 8.41
C GLY A 11 -2.11 -15.42 7.78
N ARG A 12 -2.82 -14.63 8.59
CA ARG A 12 -3.75 -13.59 8.13
C ARG A 12 -3.00 -12.31 7.79
N PHE A 13 -3.34 -11.71 6.65
CA PHE A 13 -2.85 -10.38 6.21
C PHE A 13 -4.02 -9.49 5.83
N VAL A 14 -3.88 -8.19 6.07
CA VAL A 14 -4.86 -7.18 5.69
C VAL A 14 -4.20 -6.10 4.86
N PHE A 15 -4.77 -5.84 3.69
CA PHE A 15 -4.39 -4.75 2.81
C PHE A 15 -5.52 -3.73 2.73
N GLU A 16 -5.25 -2.47 3.06
CA GLU A 16 -6.22 -1.39 2.95
C GLU A 16 -5.82 -0.43 1.83
N CYS A 17 -6.65 -0.37 0.79
CA CYS A 17 -6.36 0.40 -0.43
C CYS A 17 -7.20 1.66 -0.49
N SER A 18 -6.57 2.81 -0.74
CA SER A 18 -7.27 4.06 -0.98
C SER A 18 -6.40 5.05 -1.76
N TRP A 19 -7.04 5.93 -2.52
CA TRP A 19 -6.38 7.05 -3.20
C TRP A 19 -5.71 8.01 -2.22
N GLU A 20 -6.16 8.04 -0.97
CA GLU A 20 -5.71 9.00 0.04
C GLU A 20 -4.67 8.44 1.03
N VAL A 21 -4.18 7.21 0.81
CA VAL A 21 -3.04 6.67 1.58
C VAL A 21 -1.81 7.52 1.27
N ALA A 22 -1.23 8.17 2.29
CA ALA A 22 -0.09 9.09 2.16
C ALA A 22 -0.29 10.19 1.09
N ASN A 23 -1.54 10.54 0.78
CA ASN A 23 -1.89 11.48 -0.27
C ASN A 23 -3.14 12.27 0.14
N LYS A 24 -2.94 13.39 0.84
CA LYS A 24 -4.06 14.19 1.35
C LYS A 24 -4.83 14.87 0.21
N VAL A 25 -6.06 14.40 -0.03
CA VAL A 25 -7.01 14.99 -0.99
C VAL A 25 -8.25 15.51 -0.28
N GLY A 26 -8.79 14.77 0.67
CA GLY A 26 -10.05 15.06 1.34
C GLY A 26 -10.17 14.41 2.72
N GLY A 27 -11.39 14.01 3.08
CA GLY A 27 -11.71 13.49 4.41
C GLY A 27 -11.21 12.07 4.65
N ILE A 28 -11.02 11.26 3.60
CA ILE A 28 -10.61 9.85 3.75
C ILE A 28 -9.19 9.78 4.29
N TYR A 29 -8.30 10.69 3.91
CA TYR A 29 -6.97 10.83 4.50
C TYR A 29 -7.04 10.89 6.03
N THR A 30 -7.94 11.70 6.58
CA THR A 30 -8.11 11.84 8.03
C THR A 30 -8.60 10.53 8.64
N VAL A 31 -9.57 9.86 8.02
CA VAL A 31 -10.09 8.56 8.50
C VAL A 31 -8.98 7.51 8.54
N LEU A 32 -8.21 7.38 7.44
CA LEU A 32 -7.09 6.44 7.36
C LEU A 32 -6.03 6.75 8.42
N ARG A 33 -5.66 8.02 8.54
CA ARG A 33 -4.62 8.49 9.48
C ARG A 33 -5.00 8.22 10.93
N THR A 34 -6.25 8.49 11.33
CA THR A 34 -6.68 8.29 12.72
C THR A 34 -6.94 6.82 13.05
N LYS A 35 -7.37 6.02 12.07
CA LYS A 35 -7.60 4.57 12.24
C LYS A 35 -6.31 3.75 12.26
N ALA A 36 -5.21 4.26 11.70
CA ALA A 36 -3.95 3.54 11.58
C ALA A 36 -3.39 3.04 12.93
N SER A 37 -3.44 3.86 13.99
CA SER A 37 -2.95 3.48 15.32
C SER A 37 -3.68 2.24 15.86
N VAL A 38 -5.01 2.29 15.94
CA VAL A 38 -5.79 1.14 16.44
C VAL A 38 -5.66 -0.10 15.55
N THR A 39 -5.54 0.10 14.23
CA THR A 39 -5.39 -1.04 13.29
C THR A 39 -4.04 -1.73 13.46
N THR A 40 -2.97 -0.97 13.71
CA THR A 40 -1.62 -1.52 13.93
C THR A 40 -1.44 -2.07 15.34
N GLU A 41 -2.17 -1.57 16.33
CA GLU A 41 -2.29 -2.20 17.64
C GLU A 41 -2.91 -3.61 17.55
N GLU A 42 -3.88 -3.81 16.65
CA GLU A 42 -4.52 -5.10 16.43
C GLU A 42 -3.71 -6.04 15.51
N LEU A 43 -3.22 -5.52 14.38
CA LEU A 43 -2.67 -6.36 13.30
C LEU A 43 -1.16 -6.23 13.12
N GLY A 44 -0.53 -5.23 13.75
CA GLY A 44 0.90 -4.94 13.62
C GLY A 44 1.39 -5.00 12.18
N ASP A 45 2.42 -5.82 11.97
CA ASP A 45 3.10 -5.97 10.69
C ASP A 45 2.34 -6.82 9.65
N GLN A 46 1.18 -7.37 10.02
CA GLN A 46 0.26 -8.06 9.12
C GLN A 46 -0.68 -7.09 8.39
N TYR A 47 -0.63 -5.79 8.72
CA TYR A 47 -1.39 -4.73 8.07
C TYR A 47 -0.50 -3.88 7.15
N CYS A 48 -0.97 -3.64 5.93
CA CYS A 48 -0.29 -2.79 4.96
C CYS A 48 -1.28 -1.94 4.17
N MET A 49 -0.98 -0.66 3.97
CA MET A 49 -1.81 0.24 3.18
C MET A 49 -1.29 0.35 1.75
N LEU A 50 -2.21 0.47 0.79
CA LEU A 50 -1.90 0.56 -0.64
C LEU A 50 -2.40 1.89 -1.18
N GLY A 51 -1.55 2.62 -1.89
CA GLY A 51 -1.89 3.95 -2.40
C GLY A 51 -1.15 4.34 -3.68
N PRO A 52 -1.54 5.46 -4.29
CA PRO A 52 -0.78 6.04 -5.40
C PRO A 52 0.53 6.65 -4.89
N TYR A 53 1.59 6.51 -5.68
CA TYR A 53 2.84 7.21 -5.43
C TYR A 53 2.72 8.67 -5.88
N ASN A 54 2.90 9.60 -4.95
CA ASN A 54 3.03 11.03 -5.21
C ASN A 54 4.36 11.52 -4.62
N GLU A 55 5.33 11.83 -5.48
CA GLU A 55 6.70 12.21 -5.11
C GLU A 55 6.76 13.31 -4.03
N GLU A 56 5.95 14.36 -4.16
CA GLU A 56 5.96 15.50 -3.23
C GLU A 56 5.44 15.11 -1.84
N ARG A 57 4.42 14.26 -1.79
CA ARG A 57 3.82 13.79 -0.54
C ARG A 57 4.68 12.75 0.14
N VAL A 58 5.19 11.80 -0.64
CA VAL A 58 6.05 10.71 -0.14
C VAL A 58 7.27 11.26 0.57
N LYS A 59 7.95 12.27 -0.01
CA LYS A 59 9.13 12.90 0.62
C LYS A 59 8.86 13.49 2.01
N LEU A 60 7.62 13.86 2.30
CA LEU A 60 7.23 14.53 3.55
C LEU A 60 6.62 13.57 4.56
N GLU A 61 5.86 12.59 4.07
CA GLU A 61 5.00 11.76 4.92
C GLU A 61 5.49 10.32 5.03
N VAL A 62 6.42 9.85 4.20
CA VAL A 62 6.77 8.43 4.14
C VAL A 62 8.26 8.24 4.31
N GLU A 63 8.62 7.34 5.22
CA GLU A 63 9.96 6.79 5.29
C GLU A 63 10.08 5.64 4.30
N ILE A 64 10.87 5.82 3.24
CA ILE A 64 11.12 4.78 2.23
C ILE A 64 12.10 3.75 2.79
N LEU A 65 11.72 2.48 2.72
CA LEU A 65 12.45 1.37 3.31
C LEU A 65 12.59 0.21 2.33
N GLN A 66 13.41 -0.77 2.69
CA GLN A 66 13.43 -2.07 2.03
C GLN A 66 12.34 -2.98 2.63
N PRO A 67 11.69 -3.84 1.82
CA PRO A 67 10.68 -4.78 2.31
C PRO A 67 11.22 -5.67 3.42
N ASP A 68 10.48 -5.77 4.52
CA ASP A 68 10.91 -6.49 5.74
C ASP A 68 10.54 -7.98 5.75
N SER A 69 9.82 -8.45 4.73
CA SER A 69 9.44 -9.87 4.59
C SER A 69 9.76 -10.40 3.18
N SER A 70 10.21 -11.66 3.13
CA SER A 70 10.53 -12.33 1.87
C SER A 70 9.36 -12.39 0.88
N PRO A 71 8.10 -12.66 1.30
CA PRO A 71 6.97 -12.66 0.37
C PRO A 71 6.69 -11.27 -0.23
N LEU A 72 6.77 -10.21 0.57
CA LEU A 72 6.55 -8.85 0.09
C LEU A 72 7.66 -8.42 -0.87
N LYS A 73 8.92 -8.73 -0.53
CA LYS A 73 10.06 -8.49 -1.41
C LYS A 73 9.87 -9.18 -2.76
N TYR A 74 9.53 -10.48 -2.74
CA TYR A 74 9.27 -11.24 -3.94
C TYR A 74 8.15 -10.63 -4.79
N ALA A 75 7.03 -10.22 -4.17
CA ALA A 75 5.93 -9.59 -4.89
C ALA A 75 6.34 -8.26 -5.57
N LEU A 76 7.13 -7.43 -4.87
CA LEU A 76 7.62 -6.16 -5.42
C LEU A 76 8.68 -6.36 -6.52
N ASP A 77 9.54 -7.38 -6.37
CA ASP A 77 10.50 -7.76 -7.42
C ASP A 77 9.76 -8.22 -8.68
N GLN A 78 8.72 -9.05 -8.54
CA GLN A 78 7.88 -9.49 -9.67
C GLN A 78 7.16 -8.31 -10.35
N LEU A 79 6.65 -7.35 -9.58
CA LEU A 79 6.05 -6.14 -10.13
C LEU A 79 7.06 -5.34 -10.96
N ARG A 80 8.28 -5.18 -10.44
CA ARG A 80 9.38 -4.51 -11.15
C ARG A 80 9.74 -5.22 -12.44
N ASP A 81 9.84 -6.54 -12.41
CA ASP A 81 10.21 -7.35 -13.58
C ASP A 81 9.13 -7.32 -14.67
N LEU A 82 7.87 -7.09 -14.30
CA LEU A 82 6.75 -6.80 -15.22
C LEU A 82 6.76 -5.35 -15.74
N GLY A 83 7.67 -4.49 -15.29
CA GLY A 83 7.79 -3.09 -15.69
C GLY A 83 6.98 -2.11 -14.84
N PHE A 84 6.36 -2.56 -13.75
CA PHE A 84 5.62 -1.70 -12.82
C PHE A 84 6.51 -1.23 -11.68
N LYS A 85 6.37 0.05 -11.30
CA LYS A 85 7.13 0.64 -10.21
C LYS A 85 6.25 0.80 -8.97
N ALA A 86 6.75 0.33 -7.84
CA ALA A 86 6.13 0.52 -6.54
C ALA A 86 7.23 0.75 -5.48
N SER A 87 6.91 1.57 -4.49
CA SER A 87 7.79 1.94 -3.39
C SER A 87 7.24 1.41 -2.08
N TYR A 88 8.08 0.75 -1.29
CA TYR A 88 7.74 0.30 0.06
C TYR A 88 8.25 1.30 1.12
N GLY A 89 7.51 1.45 2.20
CA GLY A 89 7.91 2.30 3.31
C GLY A 89 6.97 2.22 4.50
N ARG A 90 7.11 3.19 5.40
CA ARG A 90 6.25 3.38 6.57
C ARG A 90 5.68 4.79 6.55
N TRP A 91 4.38 4.92 6.80
CA TRP A 91 3.74 6.24 6.88
C TRP A 91 4.06 6.88 8.23
N LEU A 92 4.60 8.10 8.21
CA LEU A 92 5.01 8.89 9.39
C LEU A 92 3.79 9.50 10.11
N ILE A 93 2.94 8.62 10.63
CA ILE A 93 1.73 8.92 11.41
C ILE A 93 1.64 7.99 12.62
N ASP A 94 0.69 8.25 13.53
CA ASP A 94 0.44 7.39 14.67
C ASP A 94 0.08 5.97 14.22
N GLY A 95 0.77 4.97 14.79
CA GLY A 95 0.69 3.56 14.38
C GLY A 95 1.79 3.11 13.41
N TYR A 96 2.49 4.03 12.74
CA TYR A 96 3.61 3.73 11.84
C TYR A 96 3.34 2.55 10.88
N PRO A 97 2.22 2.58 10.12
CA PRO A 97 1.78 1.45 9.30
C PRO A 97 2.68 1.25 8.07
N LYS A 98 2.79 0.00 7.60
CA LYS A 98 3.41 -0.33 6.31
C LYS A 98 2.63 0.29 5.17
N VAL A 99 3.34 0.78 4.16
CA VAL A 99 2.73 1.27 2.91
C VAL A 99 3.44 0.71 1.69
N VAL A 100 2.67 0.43 0.64
CA VAL A 100 3.16 0.21 -0.72
C VAL A 100 2.48 1.22 -1.63
N LEU A 101 3.29 2.03 -2.31
CA LEU A 101 2.84 3.14 -3.13
C LEU A 101 3.18 2.90 -4.60
N PHE A 102 2.17 2.87 -5.46
CA PHE A 102 2.30 2.50 -6.87
C PHE A 102 2.48 3.73 -7.76
N ASP A 103 3.52 3.74 -8.59
CA ASP A 103 3.67 4.72 -9.65
C ASP A 103 2.75 4.35 -10.82
N ILE A 104 1.61 5.04 -10.90
CA ILE A 104 0.58 4.81 -11.93
C ILE A 104 1.13 5.08 -13.33
N VAL A 105 2.08 6.01 -13.48
CA VAL A 105 2.65 6.36 -14.79
C VAL A 105 3.46 5.18 -15.34
N SER A 106 4.07 4.37 -14.49
CA SER A 106 4.77 3.14 -14.91
C SER A 106 3.86 2.13 -15.63
N ALA A 107 2.55 2.19 -15.40
CA ALA A 107 1.56 1.33 -16.03
C ALA A 107 0.92 1.94 -17.30
N ALA A 108 1.34 3.12 -17.74
CA ALA A 108 0.67 3.85 -18.82
C ALA A 108 0.53 3.03 -20.12
N TRP A 109 1.53 2.21 -20.44
CA TRP A 109 1.56 1.35 -21.63
C TRP A 109 0.54 0.20 -21.59
N LYS A 110 0.01 -0.16 -20.41
CA LYS A 110 -1.04 -1.17 -20.23
C LYS A 110 -2.45 -0.58 -20.18
N LEU A 111 -2.59 0.75 -20.05
CA LEU A 111 -3.89 1.38 -19.77
C LEU A 111 -4.95 1.06 -20.83
N ASP A 112 -4.59 1.10 -22.11
CA ASP A 112 -5.56 0.83 -23.18
C ASP A 112 -5.99 -0.63 -23.20
N GLN A 113 -5.07 -1.56 -22.94
CA GLN A 113 -5.39 -2.98 -22.78
C GLN A 113 -6.35 -3.19 -21.60
N TRP A 114 -6.06 -2.63 -20.42
CA TRP A 114 -6.90 -2.81 -19.24
C TRP A 114 -8.28 -2.17 -19.39
N LYS A 115 -8.38 -1.02 -20.07
CA LYS A 115 -9.67 -0.42 -20.40
C LYS A 115 -10.51 -1.36 -21.27
N GLN A 116 -9.89 -1.97 -22.29
CA GLN A 116 -10.58 -2.95 -23.13
C GLN A 116 -11.02 -4.16 -22.33
N GLU A 117 -10.16 -4.74 -21.49
CA GLU A 117 -10.51 -5.86 -20.62
C GLU A 117 -11.70 -5.52 -19.72
N VAL A 118 -11.69 -4.38 -19.03
CA VAL A 118 -12.79 -3.97 -18.15
C VAL A 118 -14.11 -3.76 -18.90
N LEU A 119 -14.04 -3.16 -20.10
CA LEU A 119 -15.24 -2.84 -20.89
C LEU A 119 -15.83 -4.05 -21.61
N PHE A 120 -15.00 -5.00 -22.05
CA PHE A 120 -15.44 -6.10 -22.91
C PHE A 120 -15.51 -7.46 -22.22
N HIS A 121 -14.92 -7.64 -21.02
CA HIS A 121 -15.00 -8.90 -20.26
C HIS A 121 -16.25 -8.99 -19.35
N ASN A 122 -17.14 -8.00 -19.40
CA ASN A 122 -18.42 -7.95 -18.66
C ASN A 122 -19.65 -8.18 -19.57
N ASN A 123 -19.49 -8.79 -20.75
CA ASN A 123 -20.57 -9.23 -21.65
C ASN A 123 -20.48 -10.73 -21.94
#